data_AF-A0A8T7GMU5-F1
#
_entry.id   AF-A0A8T7GMU5-F1
#
_cell.length_a   1.000
_cell.length_b   1.000
_cell.length_c   1.000
_cell.angle_alpha   90.00
_cell.angle_beta   90.00
_cell.angle_gamma   90.00
#
_symmetry.space_group_name_H-M   'P 1'
#
loop_
_entity.id
_entity.type
_entity.pdbx_description
1 polymer ?
#
loop_
_entity_poly.entity_id
_entity_poly.type
_entity_poly.pdbx_seq_one_letter_code
_entity_poly.pdbx_strand_id
1 'polypeptide(L)' 'MIIKNTDPYKLKRCNICKKDIKLKEKYFGYPLSLQQICIECSKSEIPKIIENLKKDLDKINHE' A
#
# COMPACT_ATOMS: atom_id res chain seq x y z
N MET A 1 14.05 12.53 21.02
CA MET A 1 14.90 12.17 19.87
C MET A 1 14.14 11.17 19.02
N ILE A 2 13.59 11.59 17.87
CA ILE A 2 12.89 10.67 16.96
C ILE A 2 13.98 9.90 16.21
N ILE A 3 14.24 8.67 16.60
CA ILE A 3 15.16 7.78 15.89
C ILE A 3 14.48 7.45 14.56
N LYS A 4 14.75 8.25 13.52
CA LYS A 4 14.39 7.87 12.16
C LYS A 4 15.21 6.60 11.88
N ASN A 5 14.52 5.48 11.73
CA ASN A 5 15.08 4.19 11.33
C ASN A 5 15.56 4.30 9.86
N THR A 6 16.60 5.11 9.63
CA THR A 6 17.23 5.39 8.33
C THR A 6 18.34 4.40 8.08
N ASP A 7 18.02 3.11 8.14
CA ASP A 7 18.91 2.09 7.58
C ASP A 7 18.46 1.84 6.13
N PRO A 8 19.17 2.40 5.13
CA PRO A 8 18.84 2.25 3.73
C PRO A 8 19.10 0.84 3.19
N TYR A 9 19.63 -0.08 4.00
CA TYR A 9 19.89 -1.49 3.64
C TYR A 9 18.92 -2.46 4.31
N LYS A 10 18.05 -1.96 5.21
CA LYS A 10 17.04 -2.79 5.86
C LYS A 10 15.99 -3.20 4.83
N LEU A 11 16.01 -4.47 4.45
CA LEU A 11 14.96 -5.11 3.67
C LEU A 11 13.60 -4.77 4.30
N LYS A 12 12.76 -4.08 3.54
CA LYS A 12 11.39 -3.77 3.97
C LYS A 12 10.55 -5.02 3.79
N ARG A 13 9.59 -5.30 4.66
CA ARG A 13 8.73 -6.49 4.49
C ARG A 13 7.36 -6.10 4.00
N CYS A 14 6.78 -6.91 3.13
CA CYS A 14 5.43 -6.74 2.67
C CYS A 14 4.46 -6.93 3.85
N ASN A 15 3.60 -5.96 4.09
CA ASN A 15 2.60 -6.03 5.15
C ASN A 15 1.62 -7.18 4.96
N ILE A 16 1.37 -7.57 3.71
CA ILE A 16 0.41 -8.61 3.32
C ILE A 16 1.08 -9.99 3.32
N CYS A 17 2.04 -10.21 2.42
CA CYS A 17 2.65 -11.54 2.24
C CYS A 17 3.89 -11.78 3.10
N LYS A 18 4.33 -10.79 3.90
CA LYS A 18 5.52 -10.86 4.79
C LYS A 18 6.86 -11.14 4.09
N LYS A 19 6.89 -11.26 2.76
CA LYS A 19 8.11 -11.37 1.95
C LYS A 19 8.94 -10.09 2.01
N ASP A 20 10.25 -10.23 1.87
CA ASP A 20 11.15 -9.07 1.77
C ASP A 20 10.94 -8.33 0.43
N ILE A 21 10.89 -7.01 0.50
CA ILE A 21 10.72 -6.04 -0.58
C ILE A 21 12.08 -5.40 -0.83
N LYS A 22 12.53 -5.43 -2.08
CA LYS A 22 13.74 -4.72 -2.49
C LYS A 22 13.50 -3.22 -2.33
N LEU A 23 14.44 -2.52 -1.70
CA LEU A 23 14.35 -1.09 -1.30
C LEU A 23 13.97 -0.08 -2.40
N LYS A 24 13.93 -0.48 -3.67
CA LYS A 24 13.53 0.36 -4.82
C LYS A 24 12.06 0.22 -5.22
N GLU A 25 11.32 -0.71 -4.63
CA GLU A 25 9.90 -0.93 -4.89
C GLU A 25 9.06 -0.15 -3.87
N LYS A 26 8.70 1.09 -4.20
CA LYS A 26 7.73 1.88 -3.42
C LYS A 26 6.37 1.76 -4.09
N TYR A 27 5.36 1.32 -3.34
CA TYR A 27 3.96 1.40 -3.77
C TYR A 27 3.13 2.10 -2.71
N PHE A 28 2.24 2.98 -3.17
CA PHE A 28 1.31 3.70 -2.33
C PHE A 28 0.07 2.82 -2.09
N GLY A 29 -0.27 2.57 -0.83
CA GLY A 29 -1.54 1.96 -0.45
C GLY A 29 -2.55 3.05 -0.12
N TYR A 30 -3.77 2.97 -0.65
CA TYR A 30 -4.85 3.89 -0.28
C TYR A 30 -5.25 3.69 1.20
N PRO A 31 -5.58 4.75 1.95
CA PRO A 31 -5.60 6.16 1.57
C PRO A 31 -4.22 6.79 1.78
N LEU A 32 -3.41 6.85 0.71
CA LEU A 32 -2.11 7.54 0.64
C LEU A 32 -1.11 7.22 1.77
N SER A 33 -1.34 6.14 2.51
CA SER A 33 -0.42 5.69 3.55
C SER A 33 0.71 4.92 2.87
N LEU A 34 1.94 5.26 3.26
CA LEU A 34 3.15 4.65 2.70
C LEU A 34 3.31 3.24 3.28
N GLN A 35 2.41 2.33 2.91
CA GLN A 35 2.45 0.94 3.33
C GLN A 35 3.53 0.20 2.54
N GLN A 36 4.28 -0.65 3.23
CA GLN A 36 5.30 -1.48 2.62
C GLN A 36 4.58 -2.68 2.00
N ILE A 37 4.17 -2.59 0.73
CA ILE A 37 3.48 -3.67 0.00
C ILE A 37 4.32 -4.00 -1.24
N CYS A 38 4.47 -5.30 -1.54
CA CYS A 38 5.18 -5.75 -2.75
C CYS A 38 4.29 -5.64 -3.99
N ILE A 39 4.92 -5.63 -5.18
CA ILE A 39 4.24 -5.53 -6.49
C ILE A 39 3.09 -6.54 -6.63
N GLU A 40 3.33 -7.79 -6.26
CA GLU A 40 2.36 -8.89 -6.40
C GLU A 40 1.08 -8.59 -5.61
N CYS A 41 1.23 -8.18 -4.34
CA CYS A 41 0.12 -7.83 -3.49
C CYS A 41 -0.56 -6.54 -3.96
N SER A 42 0.19 -5.54 -4.43
CA SER A 42 -0.37 -4.30 -4.98
C SER A 42 -1.25 -4.56 -6.20
N LYS A 43 -0.87 -5.49 -7.10
CA LYS A 43 -1.70 -5.86 -8.25
C LYS A 43 -3.07 -6.44 -7.86
N SER A 44 -3.16 -7.11 -6.71
CA SER A 44 -4.43 -7.66 -6.21
C SER A 44 -5.25 -6.63 -5.41
N GLU A 45 -4.58 -5.77 -4.64
CA GLU A 45 -5.27 -4.83 -3.76
C GLU A 45 -5.76 -3.56 -4.47
N ILE A 46 -5.02 -3.04 -5.46
CA ILE A 46 -5.41 -1.82 -6.20
C ILE A 46 -6.80 -1.96 -6.84
N PRO A 47 -7.14 -3.06 -7.55
CA PRO A 47 -8.48 -3.22 -8.13
C PRO A 47 -9.61 -3.24 -7.09
N LYS A 48 -9.41 -3.91 -5.95
CA LYS A 48 -10.40 -3.98 -4.87
C LYS A 48 -10.66 -2.60 -4.26
N ILE A 49 -9.59 -1.84 -4.05
CA ILE A 49 -9.67 -0.45 -3.56
C ILE A 49 -10.46 0.41 -4.55
N ILE A 50 -10.16 0.30 -5.85
CA ILE A 50 -10.89 1.06 -6.88
C ILE A 50 -12.37 0.70 -6.89
N GLU A 51 -12.72 -0.59 -6.76
CA GLU A 51 -14.11 -1.04 -6.72
C GLU A 51 -14.85 -0.48 -5.50
N ASN A 52 -14.23 -0.50 -4.32
CA ASN A 52 -14.81 0.08 -3.11
C ASN A 52 -15.01 1.59 -3.26
N LEU A 53 -14.02 2.31 -3.80
CA LEU A 53 -14.14 3.74 -4.05
C LEU A 53 -15.25 4.08 -5.05
N LYS A 54 -15.45 3.25 -6.08
CA LYS A 54 -16.57 3.40 -7.00
C LYS A 54 -17.91 3.20 -6.29
N LYS A 55 -18.05 2.14 -5.48
CA LYS A 55 -19.26 1.90 -4.69
C LYS A 55 -19.57 3.05 -3.72
N ASP A 56 -18.55 3.60 -3.08
CA ASP A 56 -18.73 4.73 -2.18
C ASP A 56 -19.11 6.01 -2.95
N LEU A 57 -18.55 6.23 -4.14
CA LEU A 57 -18.95 7.32 -5.03
C LEU A 57 -20.39 7.16 -5.52
N ASP A 58 -20.81 5.94 -5.88
CA ASP A 58 -22.19 5.65 -6.29
C ASP A 58 -23.18 5.93 -5.15
N LYS A 59 -22.85 5.57 -3.90
CA LYS A 59 -23.69 5.91 -2.74
C LYS A 59 -23.88 7.42 -2.60
N ILE A 60 -22.80 8.20 -2.72
CA ILE A 60 -22.85 9.66 -2.62
C ILE A 60 -23.73 10.26 -3.73
N ASN A 61 -23.67 9.72 -4.95
CA ASN A 61 -24.45 10.23 -6.09
C ASN A 61 -25.93 9.82 -6.06
N HIS A 62 -26.30 8.84 -5.24
CA HIS A 62 -27.67 8.34 -5.09
C HIS A 62 -28.34 8.78 -3.76
N GLU A 63 -27.66 9.57 -2.93
CA GLU A 63 -28.23 10.39 -1.85
C GLU A 63 -28.62 11.79 -2.35
#